data_AF-A0A0A2CAG8-F1
#
_entry.id   AF-A0A0A2CAG8-F1
#
_cell.length_a   1.000
_cell.length_b   1.000
_cell.length_c   1.000
_cell.angle_alpha   90.00
_cell.angle_beta   90.00
_cell.angle_gamma   90.00
#
_symmetry.space_group_name_H-M   'P 1'
#
loop_
_entity.id
_entity.type
_entity.pdbx_description
1 polymer ?
#
loop_
_entity_poly.entity_id
_entity_poly.type
_entity_poly.pdbx_seq_one_letter_code
_entity_poly.pdbx_strand_id
1 'polypeptide(L)'
;MASNFYIVHHEFRAGTSSKWWETAYAAMAPGGGWDEAVAANKEKGFYNHSANAVTANGPIYCIWETKEGISIEEFQEFIDGPTGPGFGLSALMNICKPIDTSLMNGQTPYPRVFS
;
A
#
# COMPACT_ATOMS: atom_id res chain seq x y z
N MET A 1 -1.13 -20.01 -8.70
CA MET A 1 0.08 -19.69 -7.92
C MET A 1 -0.27 -18.59 -6.95
N ALA A 2 0.04 -18.83 -5.68
CA ALA A 2 -0.37 -17.98 -4.57
C ALA A 2 0.09 -16.52 -4.76
N SER A 3 -0.71 -15.56 -4.24
CA SER A 3 -0.52 -14.10 -4.28
C SER A 3 0.90 -13.52 -4.38
N ASN A 4 1.04 -12.32 -4.94
CA ASN A 4 2.30 -11.60 -5.02
C ASN A 4 2.46 -10.64 -3.84
N PHE A 5 3.68 -10.46 -3.34
CA PHE A 5 3.98 -9.53 -2.25
C PHE A 5 4.94 -8.43 -2.71
N TYR A 6 4.77 -7.23 -2.16
CA TYR A 6 5.53 -6.04 -2.53
C TYR A 6 5.93 -5.25 -1.28
N ILE A 7 7.15 -4.71 -1.30
CA ILE A 7 7.51 -3.55 -0.49
C ILE A 7 7.19 -2.32 -1.32
N VAL A 8 6.35 -1.43 -0.81
CA VAL A 8 6.11 -0.13 -1.42
C VAL A 8 6.85 0.93 -0.63
N HIS A 9 7.74 1.63 -1.31
CA HIS A 9 8.49 2.75 -0.76
C HIS A 9 7.76 4.04 -1.16
N HIS A 10 7.20 4.72 -0.17
CA HIS A 10 6.55 6.01 -0.33
C HIS A 10 7.49 7.13 0.12
N GLU A 11 7.79 8.06 -0.77
CA GLU A 11 8.46 9.33 -0.44
C GLU A 11 7.47 10.47 -0.49
N PHE A 12 7.50 11.36 0.51
CA PHE A 12 6.70 12.57 0.45
C PHE A 12 7.27 13.54 -0.57
N ARG A 13 6.39 14.14 -1.37
CA ARG A 13 6.74 15.36 -2.09
C ARG A 13 7.02 16.48 -1.09
N ALA A 14 7.86 17.43 -1.47
CA ALA A 14 8.24 18.53 -0.60
C ALA A 14 7.00 19.29 -0.09
N GLY A 15 6.86 19.39 1.23
CA GLY A 15 5.79 20.15 1.88
C GLY A 15 4.41 19.47 1.94
N THR A 16 4.27 18.21 1.51
CA THR A 16 2.95 17.53 1.47
C THR A 16 2.66 16.66 2.69
N SER A 17 3.68 16.31 3.48
CA SER A 17 3.58 15.33 4.57
C SER A 17 2.53 15.68 5.62
N SER A 18 2.49 16.92 6.11
CA SER A 18 1.52 17.34 7.13
C SER A 18 0.08 17.17 6.68
N LYS A 19 -0.24 17.57 5.43
CA LYS A 19 -1.61 17.43 4.90
C LYS A 19 -1.99 15.97 4.69
N TRP A 20 -1.05 15.16 4.22
CA TRP A 20 -1.27 13.74 4.05
C TRP A 20 -1.55 13.04 5.40
N TRP A 21 -0.79 13.36 6.45
CA TRP A 21 -1.03 12.82 7.79
C TRP A 21 -2.39 13.23 8.34
N GLU A 22 -2.78 14.49 8.19
CA GLU A 22 -4.12 14.97 8.57
C GLU A 22 -5.22 14.15 7.88
N THR A 23 -5.10 13.92 6.57
CA THR A 23 -6.06 13.12 5.80
C THR A 23 -6.04 11.64 6.20
N ALA A 24 -4.86 11.05 6.42
CA ALA A 24 -4.73 9.68 6.88
C ALA A 24 -5.41 9.46 8.24
N TYR A 25 -5.17 10.36 9.21
CA TYR A 25 -5.80 10.27 10.52
C TYR A 25 -7.31 10.48 10.46
N ALA A 26 -7.80 11.38 9.61
CA ALA A 26 -9.22 11.56 9.40
C ALA A 26 -9.87 10.29 8.82
N ALA A 27 -9.21 9.63 7.87
CA ALA A 27 -9.71 8.39 7.27
C ALA A 27 -9.79 7.23 8.28
N MET A 28 -8.76 7.10 9.13
CA MET A 28 -8.68 6.05 10.16
C MET A 28 -9.55 6.31 11.40
N ALA A 29 -10.12 7.50 11.54
CA ALA A 29 -11.06 7.78 12.63
C ALA A 29 -12.35 6.95 12.46
N PRO A 30 -13.11 6.69 13.53
CA PRO A 30 -14.39 5.98 13.43
C PRO A 30 -15.34 6.66 12.42
N GLY A 31 -15.78 5.90 11.41
CA GLY A 31 -16.62 6.43 10.32
C GLY A 31 -15.86 7.24 9.25
N GLY A 32 -14.53 7.26 9.29
CA GLY A 32 -13.67 7.98 8.34
C GLY A 32 -13.50 7.29 6.98
N GLY A 33 -14.05 6.09 6.79
CA GLY A 33 -14.05 5.39 5.51
C GLY A 33 -12.86 4.45 5.26
N TRP A 34 -11.93 4.32 6.21
CA TRP A 34 -10.74 3.48 6.03
C TRP A 34 -11.09 2.00 5.88
N ASP A 35 -11.98 1.47 6.71
CA ASP A 35 -12.34 0.06 6.68
C ASP A 35 -13.07 -0.30 5.38
N GLU A 36 -13.94 0.58 4.89
CA GLU A 36 -14.62 0.44 3.60
C GLU A 36 -13.61 0.49 2.44
N ALA A 37 -12.62 1.38 2.50
CA ALA A 37 -11.56 1.46 1.50
C ALA A 37 -10.70 0.18 1.49
N VAL A 38 -10.35 -0.36 2.67
CA VAL A 38 -9.62 -1.62 2.80
C VAL A 38 -10.44 -2.78 2.22
N ALA A 39 -11.75 -2.85 2.52
CA ALA A 39 -12.64 -3.87 1.98
C ALA A 39 -12.75 -3.77 0.44
N ALA A 40 -12.98 -2.56 -0.10
CA ALA A 40 -13.09 -2.34 -1.53
C ALA A 40 -11.77 -2.64 -2.28
N ASN A 41 -10.62 -2.29 -1.69
CA ASN A 41 -9.31 -2.64 -2.24
C ASN A 41 -9.10 -4.15 -2.25
N LYS A 42 -9.50 -4.84 -1.17
CA LYS A 42 -9.40 -6.30 -1.07
C LYS A 42 -10.26 -6.99 -2.12
N GLU A 43 -11.48 -6.54 -2.37
CA GLU A 43 -12.35 -7.06 -3.44
C GLU A 43 -11.70 -6.94 -4.84
N LYS A 44 -10.94 -5.86 -5.06
CA LYS A 44 -10.17 -5.63 -6.29
C LYS A 44 -8.85 -6.42 -6.34
N GLY A 45 -8.50 -7.14 -5.29
CA GLY A 45 -7.29 -7.95 -5.22
C GLY A 45 -6.07 -7.22 -4.67
N PHE A 46 -6.23 -6.12 -3.92
CA PHE A 46 -5.15 -5.39 -3.27
C PHE A 46 -5.33 -5.40 -1.75
N TYR A 47 -4.29 -5.75 -1.00
CA TYR A 47 -4.35 -5.75 0.46
C TYR A 47 -3.07 -5.19 1.07
N ASN A 48 -3.20 -4.19 1.94
CA ASN A 48 -2.07 -3.66 2.72
C ASN A 48 -1.99 -4.42 4.05
N HIS A 49 -0.86 -5.08 4.29
CA HIS A 49 -0.59 -5.78 5.55
C HIS A 49 -0.07 -4.85 6.63
N SER A 50 0.74 -3.86 6.24
CA SER A 50 1.29 -2.88 7.16
C SER A 50 1.75 -1.62 6.44
N ALA A 51 1.74 -0.52 7.18
CA ALA A 51 2.31 0.77 6.81
C ALA A 51 3.24 1.25 7.94
N ASN A 52 4.50 1.50 7.62
CA ASN A 52 5.55 1.76 8.61
C ASN A 52 6.27 3.06 8.27
N ALA A 53 5.88 4.15 8.93
CA ALA A 53 6.54 5.44 8.75
C ALA A 53 7.85 5.50 9.54
N VAL A 54 8.93 5.94 8.88
CA VAL A 54 10.24 6.11 9.52
C VAL A 54 10.33 7.45 10.26
N THR A 55 9.81 8.50 9.65
CA THR A 55 9.70 9.85 10.24
C THR A 55 8.39 10.51 9.82
N ALA A 56 8.06 11.66 10.41
CA ALA A 56 6.93 12.48 9.98
C ALA A 56 7.03 12.95 8.51
N ASN A 57 8.25 13.03 7.96
CA ASN A 57 8.51 13.43 6.57
C ASN A 57 8.91 12.24 5.68
N GLY A 58 8.69 11.01 6.14
CA GLY A 58 8.97 9.81 5.39
C GLY A 58 10.42 9.30 5.53
N PRO A 59 10.75 8.24 4.76
CA PRO A 59 9.83 7.47 3.93
C PRO A 59 8.79 6.69 4.76
N ILE A 60 7.74 6.21 4.08
CA ILE A 60 6.82 5.18 4.60
C ILE A 60 7.07 3.91 3.81
N TYR A 61 7.24 2.79 4.51
CA TYR A 61 7.34 1.47 3.90
C TYR A 61 6.09 0.67 4.17
N CYS A 62 5.42 0.26 3.10
CA CYS A 62 4.24 -0.59 3.18
C CYS A 62 4.56 -2.00 2.68
N ILE A 63 3.97 -3.02 3.33
CA ILE A 63 3.92 -4.37 2.77
C ILE A 63 2.54 -4.59 2.18
N TRP A 64 2.51 -4.88 0.89
CA TRP A 64 1.28 -5.14 0.14
C TRP A 64 1.27 -6.56 -0.40
N GLU A 65 0.07 -7.10 -0.54
CA GLU A 65 -0.24 -8.35 -1.21
C GLU A 65 -1.21 -8.07 -2.35
N THR A 66 -0.98 -8.68 -3.52
CA THR A 66 -1.93 -8.68 -4.63
C THR A 66 -2.43 -10.09 -4.92
N LYS A 67 -3.68 -10.18 -5.37
CA LYS A 67 -4.23 -11.42 -5.90
C LYS A 67 -3.42 -11.90 -7.11
N GLU A 68 -3.39 -13.21 -7.33
CA GLU A 68 -2.79 -13.79 -8.53
C GLU A 68 -3.35 -13.15 -9.81
N GLY A 69 -2.49 -12.95 -10.80
CA GLY A 69 -2.84 -12.40 -12.11
C GLY A 69 -2.71 -10.88 -12.22
N ILE A 70 -2.57 -10.17 -11.11
CA ILE A 70 -2.26 -8.73 -11.12
C ILE A 70 -0.76 -8.54 -11.39
N SER A 71 -0.47 -7.81 -12.48
CA SER A 71 0.88 -7.40 -12.86
C SER A 71 1.45 -6.31 -11.94
N ILE A 72 2.76 -6.11 -11.99
CA ILE A 72 3.40 -5.04 -11.21
C ILE A 72 2.99 -3.65 -11.73
N GLU A 73 2.73 -3.52 -13.03
CA GLU A 73 2.26 -2.28 -13.65
C GLU A 73 0.86 -1.92 -13.14
N GLU A 74 -0.09 -2.85 -13.16
CA GLU A 74 -1.44 -2.63 -12.62
C GLU A 74 -1.41 -2.30 -11.12
N PHE A 75 -0.51 -2.95 -10.37
CA PHE A 75 -0.34 -2.64 -8.95
C PHE A 75 0.27 -1.24 -8.73
N GLN A 76 1.27 -0.85 -9.51
CA GLN A 76 1.86 0.49 -9.47
C GLN A 76 0.81 1.56 -9.81
N GLU A 77 0.00 1.33 -10.85
CA GLU A 77 -1.10 2.22 -11.23
C GLU A 77 -2.13 2.38 -10.11
N PHE A 78 -2.47 1.29 -9.39
CA PHE A 78 -3.34 1.37 -8.22
C PHE A 78 -2.71 2.21 -7.09
N ILE A 79 -1.44 1.98 -6.77
CA ILE A 79 -0.73 2.68 -5.71
C ILE A 79 -0.60 4.19 -6.01
N ASP A 80 -0.38 4.56 -7.27
CA ASP A 80 -0.31 5.95 -7.72
C ASP A 80 -1.69 6.59 -7.95
N GLY A 81 -2.74 5.76 -7.99
CA GLY A 81 -4.10 6.16 -8.28
C GLY A 81 -4.82 6.91 -7.14
N PRO A 82 -6.01 7.47 -7.42
CA PRO A 82 -6.76 8.30 -6.47
C PRO A 82 -7.25 7.53 -5.24
N THR A 83 -7.43 6.22 -5.36
CA THR A 83 -7.85 5.33 -4.26
C THR A 83 -6.66 4.61 -3.60
N GLY A 84 -5.43 4.92 -4.03
CA GLY A 84 -4.20 4.41 -3.44
C GLY A 84 -3.83 5.15 -2.15
N PRO A 85 -2.67 4.81 -1.55
CA PRO A 85 -2.19 5.40 -0.30
C PRO A 85 -1.91 6.91 -0.38
N GLY A 86 -1.92 7.51 -1.57
CA GLY A 86 -1.81 8.97 -1.74
C GLY A 86 -3.08 9.76 -1.42
N PHE A 87 -4.23 9.10 -1.17
CA PHE A 87 -5.54 9.72 -0.90
C PHE A 87 -5.97 10.77 -1.95
N GLY A 88 -5.52 10.64 -3.19
CA GLY A 88 -5.76 11.63 -4.26
C GLY A 88 -5.05 12.98 -4.07
N LEU A 89 -4.17 13.13 -3.07
CA LEU A 89 -3.50 14.41 -2.74
C LEU A 89 -2.23 14.69 -3.56
N SER A 90 -1.85 13.79 -4.48
CA SER A 90 -0.53 13.80 -5.15
C SER A 90 0.65 13.93 -4.17
N ALA A 91 0.46 13.50 -2.91
CA ALA A 91 1.41 13.77 -1.84
C ALA A 91 2.65 12.85 -1.85
N LEU A 92 2.54 11.68 -2.47
CA LEU A 92 3.54 10.62 -2.45
C LEU A 92 4.15 10.39 -3.84
N MET A 93 5.41 9.97 -3.85
CA MET A 93 6.07 9.30 -4.97
C MET A 93 6.31 7.86 -4.53
N ASN A 94 5.81 6.90 -5.31
CA ASN A 94 5.77 5.51 -4.89
C ASN A 94 6.65 4.64 -5.78
N ILE A 95 7.34 3.69 -5.17
CA ILE A 95 8.07 2.64 -5.89
C ILE A 95 7.62 1.29 -5.36
N CYS A 96 6.92 0.51 -6.18
CA CYS A 96 6.53 -0.86 -5.86
C CYS A 96 7.69 -1.82 -6.17
N LYS A 97 8.16 -2.56 -5.17
CA LYS A 97 9.27 -3.50 -5.29
C LYS A 97 8.76 -4.92 -5.01
N PRO A 98 8.78 -5.84 -5.98
CA PRO A 98 8.31 -7.20 -5.77
C PRO A 98 9.24 -7.91 -4.78
N ILE A 99 8.64 -8.68 -3.87
CA ILE A 99 9.38 -9.55 -2.96
C ILE A 99 9.53 -10.91 -3.63
N ASP A 100 10.78 -11.27 -3.94
CA ASP A 100 11.09 -12.61 -4.44
C ASP A 100 11.06 -13.61 -3.28
N THR A 101 9.91 -14.25 -3.10
CA THR A 101 9.71 -15.26 -2.06
C THR A 101 10.53 -16.53 -2.27
N SER A 102 11.04 -16.78 -3.49
CA SER A 102 11.90 -17.94 -3.73
C SER A 102 13.25 -17.81 -3.01
N LEU A 103 13.77 -16.58 -2.91
CA LEU A 103 14.97 -16.26 -2.13
C LEU A 103 14.74 -16.39 -0.62
N MET A 104 13.48 -16.38 -0.18
CA MET A 104 13.05 -16.57 1.21
C MET A 104 12.58 -18.01 1.48
N ASN A 105 13.03 -18.99 0.68
CA ASN A 105 12.63 -20.39 0.80
C ASN A 105 11.10 -20.59 0.73
N GLY A 106 10.42 -19.78 -0.08
CA GLY A 106 8.96 -19.78 -0.24
C GLY A 106 8.19 -19.12 0.91
N GLN A 107 8.87 -18.58 1.93
CA GLN A 107 8.21 -17.86 3.01
C GLN A 107 7.72 -16.50 2.55
N THR A 108 6.52 -16.14 2.98
CA THR A 108 5.92 -14.82 2.74
C THR A 108 6.12 -13.91 3.96
N PRO A 109 6.19 -12.58 3.78
CA PRO A 109 6.36 -11.65 4.89
C PRO A 109 5.17 -11.64 5.86
N TYR A 110 3.98 -12.01 5.36
CA TYR A 110 2.74 -12.15 6.14
C TYR A 110 1.96 -13.39 5.68
N PRO A 111 1.05 -13.93 6.52
CA PRO A 111 0.06 -14.92 6.07
C PRO A 111 -0.75 -14.38 4.90
N ARG A 112 -1.00 -15.22 3.89
CA ARG A 112 -1.72 -14.81 2.68
C ARG A 112 -3.18 -14.49 2.98
N VAL A 113 -3.66 -13.40 2.43
CA VAL A 113 -5.09 -13.04 2.43
C VAL A 113 -5.78 -13.57 1.18
N PHE A 114 -5.09 -13.64 0.05
CA PHE A 114 -5.63 -14.22 -1.17
C PHE A 114 -5.18 -15.68 -1.31
N SER A 115 -6.15 -16.58 -1.51
CA SER A 115 -5.96 -18.01 -1.78
C SER A 115 -5.91 -18.30 -3.26
#